data_AF-K9W938-F1
#
_entry.id   AF-K9W938-F1
#
_cell.length_a   1.000
_cell.length_b   1.000
_cell.length_c   1.000
_cell.angle_alpha   90.00
_cell.angle_beta   90.00
_cell.angle_gamma   90.00
#
_symmetry.space_group_name_H-M   'P 1'
#
loop_
_entity.id
_entity.type
_entity.pdbx_description
1 polymer ?
#
loop_
_entity_poly.entity_id
_entity_poly.type
_entity_poly.pdbx_seq_one_letter_code
_entity_poly.pdbx_strand_id
1 'polypeptide(L)'
;MLELLRHQIRCPGLPLAVYREVAAHLRQVPGVDVGLVSQTAASFDYHQSQVGGLWIQYADASDALSRERVNQILAYYQNRYGAWEAETSQEMP
;
A
#
# COMPACT_ATOMS: atom_id res chain seq x y z
N MET A 1 10.39 10.58 -20.64
CA MET A 1 9.00 10.35 -20.16
C MET A 1 9.16 9.59 -18.86
N LEU A 2 8.73 10.15 -17.72
CA LEU A 2 8.80 9.45 -16.44
C LEU A 2 7.67 8.41 -16.43
N GLU A 3 7.99 7.16 -16.16
CA GLU A 3 7.00 6.07 -16.09
C GLU A 3 6.32 6.09 -14.73
N LEU A 4 5.00 6.32 -14.73
CA LEU A 4 4.16 6.20 -13.54
C LEU A 4 3.84 4.72 -13.31
N LEU A 5 4.23 4.18 -12.16
CA LEU A 5 3.88 2.81 -11.79
C LEU A 5 2.95 2.84 -10.58
N ARG A 6 1.73 2.32 -10.76
CA ARG A 6 0.76 2.10 -9.68
C ARG A 6 0.53 0.61 -9.47
N HIS A 7 0.48 0.19 -8.21
CA HIS A 7 0.16 -1.18 -7.82
C HIS A 7 -0.64 -1.19 -6.52
N GLN A 8 -1.34 -2.29 -6.24
CA GLN A 8 -2.14 -2.46 -5.03
C GLN A 8 -1.54 -3.57 -4.16
N ILE A 9 -1.58 -3.34 -2.85
CA ILE A 9 -1.12 -4.31 -1.85
C ILE A 9 -2.12 -4.39 -0.71
N ARG A 10 -2.23 -5.57 -0.10
CA ARG A 10 -3.01 -5.78 1.11
C ARG A 10 -2.25 -6.65 2.11
N CYS A 11 -2.48 -6.43 3.38
CA CYS A 11 -2.08 -7.28 4.49
C CYS A 11 -3.35 -7.58 5.30
N PRO A 12 -3.93 -8.78 5.17
CA PRO A 12 -5.23 -9.09 5.80
C PRO A 12 -5.24 -8.94 7.32
N GLY A 13 -4.10 -9.20 7.98
CA GLY A 13 -3.94 -9.07 9.43
C GLY A 13 -3.82 -7.63 9.95
N LEU A 14 -3.84 -6.63 9.06
CA LEU A 14 -3.52 -5.25 9.40
C LEU A 14 -4.78 -4.43 9.71
N PRO A 15 -4.94 -3.86 10.93
CA PRO A 15 -6.11 -3.07 11.28
C PRO A 15 -6.20 -1.75 10.49
N LEU A 16 -7.41 -1.17 10.40
CA LEU A 16 -7.65 0.12 9.71
C LEU A 16 -6.70 1.24 10.18
N ALA A 17 -6.51 1.37 11.49
CA ALA A 17 -5.64 2.41 12.05
C ALA A 17 -4.19 2.24 11.56
N VAL A 18 -3.72 1.00 11.49
CA VAL A 18 -2.37 0.68 11.01
C VAL A 18 -2.27 0.93 9.51
N TYR A 19 -3.31 0.65 8.72
CA TYR A 19 -3.32 1.00 7.30
C TYR A 19 -3.17 2.50 7.07
N ARG A 20 -3.84 3.32 7.89
CA ARG A 20 -3.73 4.79 7.84
C ARG A 20 -2.33 5.26 8.23
N GLU A 21 -1.71 4.61 9.22
CA GLU A 21 -0.33 4.89 9.64
C GLU A 21 0.67 4.55 8.53
N VAL A 22 0.56 3.37 7.92
CA VAL A 22 1.39 2.95 6.77
C VAL A 22 1.27 3.99 5.65
N ALA A 23 0.05 4.39 5.28
CA ALA A 23 -0.17 5.40 4.27
C ALA A 23 0.47 6.75 4.65
N ALA A 24 0.40 7.15 5.91
CA ALA A 24 1.03 8.40 6.38
C ALA A 24 2.56 8.36 6.29
N HIS A 25 3.20 7.21 6.55
CA HIS A 25 4.65 7.05 6.38
C HIS A 25 5.06 7.02 4.90
N LEU A 26 4.32 6.30 4.07
CA LEU A 26 4.61 6.21 2.63
C LEU A 26 4.50 7.57 1.93
N ARG A 27 3.55 8.44 2.32
CA ARG A 27 3.45 9.82 1.80
C ARG A 27 4.65 10.71 2.10
N GLN A 28 5.49 10.34 3.08
CA GLN A 28 6.70 11.10 3.40
C GLN A 28 7.86 10.77 2.46
N VAL A 29 7.74 9.72 1.64
CA VAL A 29 8.75 9.36 0.65
C VAL A 29 8.56 10.26 -0.59
N PRO A 30 9.58 11.03 -1.00
CA PRO A 30 9.47 11.88 -2.19
C PRO A 30 9.06 11.09 -3.44
N GLY A 31 8.17 11.66 -4.25
CA GLY A 31 7.71 11.00 -5.48
C GLY A 31 6.84 9.76 -5.26
N VAL A 32 6.35 9.51 -4.03
CA VAL A 32 5.41 8.43 -3.73
C VAL A 32 4.05 9.01 -3.35
N ASP A 33 3.02 8.60 -4.07
CA ASP A 33 1.63 8.81 -3.70
C ASP A 33 1.00 7.49 -3.24
N VAL A 34 0.04 7.58 -2.31
CA VAL A 34 -0.60 6.43 -1.68
C VAL A 34 -2.00 6.77 -1.19
N GLY A 35 -2.89 5.80 -1.32
CA GLY A 35 -4.25 5.88 -0.79
C GLY A 35 -4.78 4.53 -0.36
N LEU A 36 -5.93 4.58 0.30
CA LEU A 36 -6.64 3.39 0.77
C LEU A 36 -7.52 2.84 -0.36
N VAL A 37 -7.58 1.53 -0.45
CA VAL A 37 -8.55 0.83 -1.31
C VAL A 37 -9.81 0.58 -0.49
N SER A 38 -10.98 0.87 -1.07
CA SER A 38 -12.27 0.61 -0.43
C SER A 38 -12.47 -0.86 -0.12
N GLN A 39 -13.08 -1.18 1.02
CA GLN A 39 -13.48 -2.55 1.35
C GLN A 39 -14.68 -2.97 0.49
N THR A 40 -14.61 -4.18 -0.09
CA THR A 40 -15.64 -4.76 -0.98
C THR A 40 -16.35 -5.96 -0.35
N ALA A 41 -15.98 -6.37 0.86
CA ALA A 41 -16.66 -7.43 1.60
C ALA A 41 -18.17 -7.13 1.74
N ALA A 42 -19.01 -8.09 1.35
CA ALA A 42 -20.46 -7.94 1.37
C ALA A 42 -21.07 -7.93 2.79
N SER A 43 -20.31 -8.40 3.78
CA SER A 43 -20.71 -8.47 5.18
C SER A 43 -19.71 -7.76 6.06
N PHE A 44 -20.19 -7.02 7.05
CA PHE A 44 -19.34 -6.38 8.05
C PHE A 44 -18.81 -7.40 9.04
N ASP A 45 -17.49 -7.39 9.26
CA ASP A 45 -16.79 -8.23 10.24
C ASP A 45 -15.82 -7.34 11.03
N TYR A 46 -15.97 -7.31 12.35
CA TYR A 46 -15.10 -6.53 13.25
C TYR A 46 -13.65 -6.99 13.21
N HIS A 47 -13.39 -8.23 12.81
CA HIS A 47 -12.05 -8.79 12.69
C HIS A 47 -11.41 -8.52 11.34
N GLN A 48 -12.16 -7.97 10.37
CA GLN A 48 -11.63 -7.54 9.08
C GLN A 48 -11.32 -6.04 9.09
N SER A 49 -10.30 -5.66 8.32
CA SER A 49 -10.04 -4.24 8.08
C SER A 49 -11.20 -3.61 7.31
N GLN A 50 -11.57 -2.37 7.66
CA GLN A 50 -12.59 -1.60 6.94
C GLN A 50 -12.07 -1.01 5.61
N VAL A 51 -10.85 -1.38 5.19
CA VAL A 51 -10.25 -1.08 3.89
C VAL A 51 -9.76 -2.37 3.25
N GLY A 52 -9.76 -2.43 1.92
CA GLY A 52 -9.29 -3.57 1.15
C GLY A 52 -7.75 -3.64 1.04
N GLY A 53 -7.06 -2.51 1.22
CA GLY A 53 -5.62 -2.43 1.06
C GLY A 53 -5.11 -1.01 0.83
N LEU A 54 -3.95 -0.91 0.20
CA LEU A 54 -3.33 0.33 -0.27
C LEU A 54 -3.11 0.26 -1.78
N TRP A 55 -3.22 1.40 -2.46
CA TRP A 55 -2.54 1.59 -3.73
C TRP A 55 -1.32 2.49 -3.51
N ILE A 56 -0.21 2.16 -4.18
CA ILE A 56 1.04 2.92 -4.14
C ILE A 56 1.40 3.30 -5.58
N GLN A 57 1.71 4.58 -5.79
CA GLN A 57 2.12 5.12 -7.07
C GLN A 57 3.47 5.82 -6.96
N TYR A 58 4.39 5.50 -7.87
CA TYR A 58 5.68 6.19 -8.00
C TYR A 58 5.60 7.21 -9.14
N ALA A 59 6.12 8.42 -8.90
CA ALA A 59 6.29 9.47 -9.91
C ALA A 59 7.34 9.10 -10.97
N ASP A 60 8.35 8.32 -10.56
CA ASP A 60 9.36 7.72 -11.42
C ASP A 60 9.57 6.27 -10.97
N ALA A 61 9.15 5.31 -11.79
CA ALA A 61 9.31 3.89 -11.50
C ALA A 61 10.78 3.45 -11.37
N SER A 62 11.74 4.24 -11.88
CA SER A 62 13.18 3.96 -11.83
C SER A 62 13.90 4.51 -10.59
N ASP A 63 13.22 5.30 -9.75
CA ASP A 63 13.82 5.85 -8.52
C ASP A 63 14.07 4.75 -7.47
N ALA A 64 15.31 4.25 -7.47
CA ALA A 64 15.74 3.20 -6.56
C ALA A 64 15.69 3.63 -5.08
N LEU A 65 15.97 4.90 -4.77
CA LEU A 65 16.01 5.38 -3.38
C LEU A 65 14.60 5.39 -2.77
N SER A 66 13.62 5.89 -3.52
CA SER A 66 12.23 5.91 -3.08
C SER A 66 11.67 4.49 -2.95
N ARG A 67 12.01 3.59 -3.89
CA ARG A 67 11.65 2.17 -3.78
C ARG A 67 12.24 1.48 -2.55
N GLU A 68 13.51 1.71 -2.27
CA GLU A 68 14.16 1.13 -1.09
C GLU A 68 13.49 1.61 0.20
N ARG A 69 13.20 2.91 0.32
CA ARG A 69 12.49 3.48 1.47
C ARG A 69 11.09 2.89 1.64
N VAL A 70 10.33 2.77 0.55
CA VAL A 70 9.01 2.12 0.58
C VAL A 70 9.15 0.67 1.07
N ASN A 71 10.11 -0.09 0.55
CA ASN A 71 10.34 -1.48 0.96
C ASN A 71 10.69 -1.59 2.45
N GLN A 72 11.52 -0.69 2.98
CA GLN A 72 11.87 -0.65 4.41
C GLN A 72 10.63 -0.39 5.29
N ILE A 73 9.79 0.57 4.89
CA ILE A 73 8.53 0.86 5.59
C ILE A 73 7.63 -0.38 5.56
N LEU A 74 7.40 -0.98 4.38
CA LEU A 74 6.53 -2.16 4.26
C LEU A 74 7.08 -3.35 5.06
N ALA A 75 8.39 -3.60 5.05
CA ALA A 75 9.02 -4.67 5.81
C ALA A 75 8.82 -4.52 7.32
N TYR A 76 8.86 -3.29 7.85
CA TYR A 76 8.60 -3.02 9.26
C TYR A 76 7.20 -3.50 9.70
N TYR A 77 6.17 -3.22 8.89
CA TYR A 77 4.80 -3.65 9.19
C TYR A 77 4.59 -5.14 8.91
N GLN A 78 5.21 -5.66 7.85
CA GLN A 78 5.14 -7.08 7.52
C GLN A 78 5.57 -7.97 8.68
N ASN A 79 6.68 -7.61 9.33
CA ASN A 79 7.22 -8.37 10.47
C ASN A 79 6.29 -8.41 11.70
N ARG A 80 5.28 -7.54 11.77
CA ARG A 80 4.36 -7.42 12.92
C ARG A 80 2.97 -7.96 12.64
N TYR A 81 2.49 -7.81 11.40
CA TYR A 81 1.09 -8.05 11.04
C TYR A 81 0.89 -9.15 9.99
N GLY A 82 1.97 -9.63 9.35
CA GLY A 82 1.92 -10.66 8.32
C GLY A 82 2.34 -10.16 6.94
N ALA A 83 2.39 -11.06 5.96
CA ALA A 83 2.86 -10.75 4.62
C ALA A 83 1.97 -9.72 3.89
N TRP A 84 2.60 -8.91 3.04
CA TRP A 84 1.89 -8.16 2.01
C TRP A 84 1.59 -9.07 0.81
N GLU A 85 0.36 -9.00 0.34
CA GLU A 85 -0.13 -9.66 -0.86
C GLU A 85 -0.30 -8.60 -1.94
N ALA A 86 0.31 -8.81 -3.11
CA ALA A 86 0.09 -7.94 -4.26
C ALA A 86 -1.26 -8.30 -4.91
N GLU A 87 -2.09 -7.29 -5.14
CA GLU A 87 -3.24 -7.40 -6.04
C GLU A 87 -2.80 -6.86 -7.40
N THR A 88 -2.90 -7.71 -8.43
CA THR A 88 -2.36 -7.47 -9.77
C THR A 88 -2.67 -6.06 -10.26
N SER A 89 -1.62 -5.35 -10.68
CA SER A 89 -1.70 -4.02 -11.26
C SER A 89 -2.75 -3.98 -12.37
N GLN A 90 -3.84 -3.23 -12.20
CA GLN A 90 -4.60 -2.76 -13.35
C GLN A 90 -3.81 -1.65 -13.99
N GLU A 91 -3.31 -1.88 -15.21
CA GLU A 91 -3.05 -0.79 -16.15
C GLU A 91 -4.36 -0.03 -16.31
N MET A 92 -4.39 1.21 -15.82
CA MET A 92 -5.50 2.12 -16.10
C MET A 92 -5.27 2.75 -17.48
N PRO A 93 -6.26 2.72 -18.38
CA PRO A 93 -6.18 3.34 -19.70
C PRO A 93 -6.06 4.87 -19.63
#